data_AF-A0A7S3ALE1-F1
#
_entry.id   AF-A0A7S3ALE1-F1
#
_cell.length_a   1.000
_cell.length_b   1.000
_cell.length_c   1.000
_cell.angle_alpha   90.00
_cell.angle_beta   90.00
_cell.angle_gamma   90.00
#
_symmetry.space_group_name_H-M   'P 1'
#
loop_
_entity.id
_entity.type
_entity.pdbx_description
1 polymer ?
#
loop_
_entity_poly.entity_id
_entity_poly.type
_entity_poly.pdbx_seq_one_letter_code
_entity_poly.pdbx_strand_id
1 'polypeptide(L)'
;GAECQEAEARDRSSPVGVGTDVGRDVGVGLPGKQLEALKAIARGSNATLILIVLSGSAVSLPWAVASDRVASIIQLFYPGVLGGEALSDVLFGINSPSGRLPVTVPASESQLPSAYLDQSMSAPPGRTHRYFTGRPLFPFGFGLGYSSFHYSDLSVSHTSLPAGDAALATALTVSVRVTNRGEHSSSPSDEVVMVFAVPSPLVSPHGVSVPRQILLGFTRVTIPPGGSITARIRAPAKRLRLLDFAGKHQLLQGDYELRVGGRPPGASRELYPLGDGEPLRRVLRVR
;
A
#
# COMPACT_ATOMS: atom_id res chain seq x y z
N GLY A 1 -28.45 41.72 4.00
CA GLY A 1 -27.80 40.93 2.94
C GLY A 1 -26.36 41.35 2.90
N ALA A 2 -25.45 40.45 3.22
CA ALA A 2 -24.01 40.66 3.12
C ALA A 2 -23.41 39.34 2.65
N GLU A 3 -22.98 39.32 1.40
CA GLU A 3 -22.22 38.22 0.79
C GLU A 3 -20.83 38.16 1.42
N CYS A 4 -20.41 36.98 1.85
CA CYS A 4 -19.03 36.69 2.21
C CYS A 4 -18.28 36.28 0.93
N GLN A 5 -17.35 37.11 0.49
CA GLN A 5 -16.37 36.74 -0.54
C GLN A 5 -15.23 35.95 0.11
N GLU A 6 -15.03 34.71 -0.34
CA GLU A 6 -13.84 33.91 -0.04
C GLU A 6 -12.62 34.52 -0.76
N ALA A 7 -11.58 34.87 -0.01
CA ALA A 7 -10.28 35.23 -0.56
C ALA A 7 -9.38 33.99 -0.58
N GLU A 8 -9.20 33.37 -1.76
CA GLU A 8 -8.13 32.41 -2.00
C GLU A 8 -6.77 33.13 -2.00
N ALA A 9 -5.97 32.92 -0.95
CA ALA A 9 -4.56 33.28 -0.97
C ALA A 9 -3.78 32.25 -1.82
N ARG A 10 -3.55 32.57 -3.09
CA ARG A 10 -2.59 31.82 -3.93
C ARG A 10 -1.17 32.23 -3.60
N ASP A 11 -0.42 31.35 -2.95
CA ASP A 11 1.02 31.48 -2.81
C ASP A 11 1.71 31.28 -4.18
N ARG A 12 2.22 32.37 -4.77
CA ARG A 12 2.92 32.40 -6.06
C ARG A 12 4.43 32.15 -5.95
N SER A 13 4.93 31.66 -4.81
CA SER A 13 6.38 31.58 -4.56
C SER A 13 7.11 30.35 -5.12
N SER A 14 6.41 29.40 -5.77
CA SER A 14 7.08 28.27 -6.41
C SER A 14 7.58 28.65 -7.81
N PRO A 15 8.88 28.51 -8.14
CA PRO A 15 9.35 28.77 -9.48
C PRO A 15 8.64 27.84 -10.46
N VAL A 16 7.96 28.44 -11.44
CA VAL A 16 7.33 27.74 -12.54
C VAL A 16 8.46 27.09 -13.35
N GLY A 17 8.69 25.80 -13.10
CA GLY A 17 9.55 24.99 -13.95
C GLY A 17 8.99 25.00 -15.37
N VAL A 18 9.81 25.44 -16.32
CA VAL A 18 9.49 25.45 -17.75
C VAL A 18 9.31 23.99 -18.20
N GLY A 19 8.06 23.60 -18.41
CA GLY A 19 7.63 22.23 -18.72
C GLY A 19 6.16 22.06 -18.33
N THR A 20 5.28 22.86 -18.93
CA THR A 20 3.90 23.06 -18.48
C THR A 20 3.01 21.85 -18.80
N ASP A 21 3.03 20.88 -17.91
CA ASP A 21 1.88 20.01 -17.64
C ASP A 21 1.13 20.67 -16.47
N VAL A 22 0.17 21.53 -16.81
CA VAL A 22 -0.44 22.50 -15.89
C VAL A 22 -1.21 21.78 -14.78
N GLY A 23 -0.90 22.05 -13.51
CA GLY A 23 -1.60 21.48 -12.34
C GLY A 23 -0.89 20.29 -11.66
N ARG A 24 0.37 20.01 -12.02
CA ARG A 24 1.18 18.96 -11.41
C ARG A 24 2.01 19.47 -10.23
N ASP A 25 2.09 18.68 -9.17
CA ASP A 25 3.10 18.89 -8.13
C ASP A 25 4.51 18.76 -8.73
N VAL A 26 5.39 19.70 -8.39
CA VAL A 26 6.79 19.74 -8.86
C VAL A 26 7.69 18.71 -8.16
N GLY A 27 7.15 17.95 -7.21
CA GLY A 27 7.86 16.96 -6.43
C GLY A 27 6.92 16.03 -5.68
N VAL A 28 7.47 15.02 -5.00
CA VAL A 28 6.69 14.08 -4.17
C VAL A 28 6.74 14.40 -2.68
N GLY A 29 7.51 15.41 -2.27
CA GLY A 29 7.65 15.83 -0.88
C GLY A 29 6.56 16.80 -0.42
N LEU A 30 6.68 17.29 0.81
CA LEU A 30 5.82 18.38 1.29
C LEU A 30 6.10 19.67 0.52
N PRO A 31 5.06 20.42 0.11
CA PRO A 31 5.24 21.65 -0.65
C PRO A 31 5.78 22.79 0.21
N GLY A 32 6.43 23.76 -0.45
CA GLY A 32 6.89 25.00 0.16
C GLY A 32 7.83 24.79 1.35
N LYS A 33 7.52 25.44 2.47
CA LYS A 33 8.37 25.46 3.69
C LYS A 33 7.93 24.49 4.79
N GLN A 34 6.96 23.61 4.51
CA GLN A 34 6.40 22.71 5.51
C GLN A 34 7.44 21.74 6.10
N LEU A 35 8.35 21.20 5.28
CA LEU A 35 9.42 20.33 5.79
C LEU A 35 10.43 21.09 6.68
N GLU A 36 10.74 22.34 6.33
CA GLU A 36 11.62 23.18 7.16
C GLU A 36 10.96 23.52 8.50
N ALA A 37 9.66 23.86 8.48
CA ALA A 37 8.88 24.11 9.69
C ALA A 37 8.81 22.87 10.59
N LEU A 38 8.51 21.70 10.02
CA LEU A 38 8.50 20.42 10.74
C LEU A 38 9.86 20.14 11.41
N LYS A 39 10.97 20.33 10.66
CA LYS A 39 12.33 20.20 11.19
C LYS A 39 12.63 21.20 12.31
N ALA A 40 12.14 22.44 12.19
CA ALA A 40 12.32 23.45 13.22
C ALA A 40 11.55 23.10 14.51
N ILE A 41 10.30 22.65 14.39
CA ILE A 41 9.47 22.18 15.51
C ILE A 41 10.16 21.00 16.22
N ALA A 42 10.64 20.02 15.46
CA ALA A 42 11.33 18.85 16.01
C ALA A 42 12.63 19.19 16.75
N ARG A 43 13.33 20.27 16.34
CA ARG A 43 14.53 20.75 17.05
C ARG A 43 14.20 21.59 18.28
N GLY A 44 13.15 22.40 18.21
CA GLY A 44 12.78 23.35 19.26
C GLY A 44 11.91 22.78 20.37
N SER A 45 11.32 21.59 20.16
CA SER A 45 10.41 20.95 21.11
C SER A 45 10.98 19.63 21.64
N ASN A 46 10.73 19.36 22.92
CA ASN A 46 10.96 18.04 23.52
C ASN A 46 9.75 17.11 23.42
N ALA A 47 8.64 17.58 22.85
CA ALA A 47 7.45 16.76 22.68
C ALA A 47 7.64 15.73 21.55
N THR A 48 7.07 14.54 21.76
CA THR A 48 6.90 13.54 20.72
C THR A 48 5.94 14.04 19.64
N LEU A 49 6.31 13.92 18.37
CA LEU A 49 5.50 14.40 17.25
C LEU A 49 4.67 13.27 16.63
N ILE A 50 3.39 13.57 16.38
CA ILE A 50 2.51 12.78 15.52
C ILE A 50 2.23 13.61 14.27
N LEU A 51 2.62 13.09 13.11
CA LEU A 51 2.44 13.79 11.84
C LEU A 51 1.15 13.36 11.16
N ILE A 52 0.25 14.32 10.94
CA ILE A 52 -1.02 14.12 10.24
C ILE A 52 -0.86 14.65 8.81
N VAL A 53 -0.94 13.77 7.82
CA VAL A 53 -0.74 14.11 6.41
C VAL A 53 -2.08 14.13 5.68
N LEU A 54 -2.50 15.33 5.28
CA LEU A 54 -3.64 15.55 4.39
C LEU A 54 -3.11 15.90 3.00
N SER A 55 -3.44 15.07 2.02
CA SER A 55 -2.94 15.23 0.65
C SER A 55 -3.83 14.48 -0.35
N GLY A 56 -3.90 14.95 -1.60
CA GLY A 56 -4.57 14.20 -2.66
C GLY A 56 -3.73 13.04 -3.20
N SER A 57 -2.41 13.17 -3.14
CA SER A 57 -1.43 12.20 -3.62
C SER A 57 -0.59 11.64 -2.46
N ALA A 58 0.20 10.60 -2.75
CA ALA A 58 1.18 10.08 -1.81
C ALA A 58 2.30 11.09 -1.58
N VAL A 59 2.56 11.47 -0.32
CA VAL A 59 3.67 12.35 0.06
C VAL A 59 4.84 11.53 0.60
N SER A 60 6.03 11.73 0.02
CA SER A 60 7.27 11.12 0.46
C SER A 60 7.88 11.90 1.62
N LEU A 61 8.13 11.21 2.73
CA LEU A 61 8.59 11.80 4.00
C LEU A 61 9.79 11.03 4.60
N PRO A 62 10.88 10.80 3.84
CA PRO A 62 12.01 10.00 4.34
C PRO A 62 12.65 10.59 5.60
N TRP A 63 12.70 11.93 5.71
CA TRP A 63 13.20 12.59 6.91
C TRP A 63 12.34 12.29 8.15
N ALA A 64 11.01 12.27 8.01
CA ALA A 64 10.12 12.01 9.14
C ALA A 64 10.24 10.56 9.61
N VAL A 65 10.36 9.62 8.67
CA VAL A 65 10.58 8.19 8.97
C VAL A 65 11.91 7.96 9.69
N ALA A 66 12.97 8.71 9.35
CA ALA A 66 14.29 8.57 9.96
C ALA A 66 14.47 9.37 11.27
N SER A 67 13.49 10.20 11.64
CA SER A 67 13.59 11.11 12.78
C SER A 67 13.10 10.43 14.06
N ASP A 68 13.92 10.44 15.11
CA ASP A 68 13.56 9.95 16.44
C ASP A 68 12.47 10.80 17.12
N ARG A 69 12.23 12.02 16.63
CA ARG A 69 11.18 12.92 17.13
C ARG A 69 9.79 12.59 16.62
N VAL A 70 9.68 11.87 15.51
CA VAL A 70 8.39 11.55 14.88
C VAL A 70 8.01 10.12 15.28
N ALA A 71 7.06 10.00 16.22
CA ALA A 71 6.62 8.69 16.69
C ALA A 71 5.60 8.03 15.76
N SER A 72 4.82 8.82 15.02
CA SER A 72 3.78 8.27 14.13
C SER A 72 3.51 9.20 12.95
N ILE A 73 3.12 8.60 11.82
CA ILE A 73 2.67 9.28 10.62
C ILE A 73 1.31 8.69 10.24
N ILE A 74 0.29 9.53 10.18
CA ILE A 74 -1.07 9.14 9.79
C ILE A 74 -1.41 9.81 8.47
N GLN A 75 -1.61 9.01 7.43
CA GLN A 75 -2.08 9.48 6.12
C GLN A 75 -3.62 9.50 6.12
N LEU A 76 -4.23 10.69 6.01
CA LEU A 76 -5.70 10.85 6.00
C LEU A 76 -6.27 11.10 4.60
N PHE A 77 -5.42 11.42 3.62
CA PHE A 77 -5.86 11.89 2.31
C PHE A 77 -6.91 13.03 2.44
N TYR A 78 -8.10 12.85 1.84
CA TYR A 78 -9.26 13.71 2.02
C TYR A 78 -10.31 12.98 2.87
N PRO A 79 -10.40 13.26 4.18
CA PRO A 79 -11.21 12.47 5.10
C PRO A 79 -12.69 12.91 5.15
N GLY A 80 -13.10 13.87 4.33
CA GLY A 80 -14.46 14.40 4.30
C GLY A 80 -14.83 15.23 5.54
N VAL A 81 -16.11 15.58 5.68
CA VAL A 81 -16.61 16.53 6.68
C VAL A 81 -16.50 16.03 8.13
N LEU A 82 -16.54 14.71 8.35
CA LEU A 82 -16.37 14.08 9.67
C LEU A 82 -14.92 13.61 9.92
N GLY A 83 -13.98 14.04 9.08
CA GLY A 83 -12.59 13.58 9.15
C GLY A 83 -11.88 13.91 10.46
N GLY A 84 -12.20 15.06 11.06
CA GLY A 84 -11.64 15.46 12.37
C GLY A 84 -12.11 14.56 13.51
N GLU A 85 -13.38 14.16 13.52
CA GLU A 85 -13.94 13.25 14.51
C GLU A 85 -13.33 11.85 14.38
N ALA A 86 -13.28 11.33 13.15
CA ALA A 86 -12.65 10.04 12.87
C ALA A 86 -11.14 10.03 13.24
N LEU A 87 -10.44 11.14 13.02
CA LEU A 87 -9.04 11.28 13.44
C LEU A 87 -8.90 11.28 14.96
N SER A 88 -9.78 12.00 15.67
CA SER A 88 -9.78 12.04 17.14
C SER A 88 -9.96 10.64 17.71
N ASP A 89 -10.93 9.87 17.20
CA ASP A 89 -11.16 8.49 17.63
C ASP A 89 -9.94 7.59 17.45
N VAL A 90 -9.20 7.78 16.35
CA VAL A 90 -7.95 7.06 16.09
C VAL A 90 -6.89 7.50 17.09
N LEU A 91 -6.64 8.80 17.25
CA LEU A 91 -5.58 9.32 18.14
C LEU A 91 -5.77 8.90 19.60
N PHE A 92 -7.02 8.86 20.07
CA PHE A 92 -7.35 8.48 21.44
C PHE A 92 -7.63 6.98 21.61
N GLY A 93 -7.46 6.18 20.56
CA GLY A 93 -7.61 4.73 20.65
C GLY A 93 -9.04 4.23 20.80
N ILE A 94 -10.04 5.10 20.59
CA ILE A 94 -11.46 4.72 20.52
C ILE A 94 -11.66 3.73 19.36
N ASN A 95 -11.01 4.01 18.22
CA ASN A 95 -10.97 3.13 17.06
C ASN A 95 -9.52 2.80 16.66
N SER A 96 -9.22 1.53 16.39
CA SER A 96 -7.91 1.16 15.82
C SER A 96 -7.86 1.53 14.33
N PRO A 97 -6.77 2.17 13.84
CA PRO A 97 -6.59 2.35 12.41
C PRO A 97 -6.44 0.99 11.74
N SER A 98 -7.05 0.85 10.57
CA SER A 98 -7.00 -0.39 9.77
C SER A 98 -6.88 -0.10 8.27
N GLY A 99 -6.58 1.16 7.91
CA GLY A 99 -6.38 1.59 6.53
C GLY A 99 -5.12 0.97 5.94
N ARG A 100 -5.16 0.63 4.64
CA ARG A 100 -4.01 0.16 3.87
C ARG A 100 -3.81 1.10 2.68
N LEU A 101 -2.56 1.47 2.40
CA LEU A 101 -2.22 2.40 1.31
C LEU A 101 -2.67 1.82 -0.04
N PRO A 102 -3.52 2.51 -0.80
CA PRO A 102 -3.92 2.08 -2.15
C PRO A 102 -2.87 2.42 -3.22
N VAL A 103 -1.76 3.03 -2.81
CA VAL A 103 -0.69 3.52 -3.68
C VAL A 103 0.67 3.16 -3.09
N THR A 104 1.70 3.13 -3.94
CA THR A 104 3.09 3.00 -3.49
C THR A 104 3.66 4.40 -3.28
N VAL A 105 4.22 4.66 -2.09
CA VAL A 105 4.89 5.92 -1.78
C VAL A 105 6.37 5.78 -2.13
N PRO A 106 6.89 6.51 -3.12
CA PRO A 106 8.32 6.47 -3.46
C PRO A 106 9.16 7.08 -2.33
N ALA A 107 10.43 6.70 -2.25
CA ALA A 107 11.38 7.27 -1.30
C ALA A 107 11.97 8.60 -1.76
N SER A 108 11.94 8.86 -3.07
CA SER A 108 12.48 10.06 -3.70
C SER A 108 11.89 10.24 -5.09
N GLU A 109 12.06 11.43 -5.65
CA GLU A 109 11.66 11.75 -7.03
C GLU A 109 12.41 10.92 -8.07
N SER A 110 13.64 10.50 -7.77
CA SER A 110 14.42 9.62 -8.65
C SER A 110 13.79 8.23 -8.87
N GLN A 111 12.79 7.86 -8.06
CA GLN A 111 12.01 6.65 -8.24
C GLN A 111 10.77 6.83 -9.10
N LEU A 112 10.52 8.05 -9.60
CA LEU A 112 9.46 8.31 -10.55
C LEU A 112 9.93 8.09 -11.99
N PRO A 113 9.02 7.69 -12.91
CA PRO A 113 9.29 7.75 -14.34
C PRO A 113 9.66 9.16 -14.78
N SER A 114 10.67 9.28 -15.65
CA SER A 114 11.18 10.56 -16.15
C SER A 114 10.19 11.32 -17.04
N ALA A 115 9.34 10.60 -17.77
CA ALA A 115 8.30 11.16 -18.61
C ALA A 115 6.92 10.77 -18.09
N TYR A 116 6.06 11.75 -17.84
CA TYR A 116 4.69 11.48 -17.38
C TYR A 116 3.85 10.76 -18.43
N LEU A 117 3.86 11.28 -19.65
CA LEU A 117 3.04 10.81 -20.76
C LEU A 117 3.45 9.42 -21.26
N ASP A 118 4.66 8.97 -20.92
CA ASP A 118 5.05 7.58 -21.15
C ASP A 118 4.14 6.65 -20.34
N GLN A 119 3.34 5.82 -20.99
CA GLN A 119 2.44 4.88 -20.32
C GLN A 119 3.09 3.50 -20.09
N SER A 120 4.39 3.37 -20.34
CA SER A 120 5.11 2.12 -20.08
C SER A 120 5.04 1.76 -18.60
N MET A 121 4.48 0.58 -18.33
CA MET A 121 4.35 0.07 -16.96
C MET A 121 5.64 -0.56 -16.47
N SER A 122 6.46 -1.10 -17.36
CA SER A 122 7.62 -1.93 -17.04
C SER A 122 8.96 -1.27 -17.33
N ALA A 123 8.99 -0.19 -18.13
CA ALA A 123 10.22 0.59 -18.32
C ALA A 123 10.74 1.05 -16.94
N PRO A 124 12.05 0.87 -16.65
CA PRO A 124 12.63 1.28 -15.37
C PRO A 124 12.30 2.74 -15.02
N PRO A 125 11.96 3.03 -13.75
CA PRO A 125 12.00 2.14 -12.59
C PRO A 125 10.78 1.20 -12.45
N GLY A 126 9.85 1.21 -13.40
CA GLY A 126 8.57 0.50 -13.37
C GLY A 126 7.49 1.30 -12.64
N ARG A 127 6.23 1.09 -13.02
CA ARG A 127 5.07 1.80 -12.43
C ARG A 127 4.24 0.88 -11.56
N THR A 128 3.64 1.46 -10.53
CA THR A 128 2.77 0.77 -9.55
C THR A 128 3.50 -0.32 -8.76
N HIS A 129 2.83 -0.88 -7.75
CA HIS A 129 3.33 -2.03 -7.01
C HIS A 129 3.62 -3.26 -7.88
N ARG A 130 2.98 -3.35 -9.06
CA ARG A 130 3.10 -4.51 -9.95
C ARG A 130 4.46 -4.58 -10.63
N TYR A 131 5.03 -3.45 -11.06
CA TYR A 131 6.23 -3.44 -11.90
C TYR A 131 7.39 -2.65 -11.31
N PHE A 132 7.14 -1.83 -10.29
CA PHE A 132 8.18 -1.03 -9.64
C PHE A 132 9.33 -1.90 -9.12
N THR A 133 10.55 -1.54 -9.51
CA THR A 133 11.79 -2.27 -9.22
C THR A 133 12.60 -1.66 -8.08
N GLY A 134 12.29 -0.42 -7.70
CA GLY A 134 12.94 0.27 -6.59
C GLY A 134 12.43 -0.20 -5.22
N ARG A 135 13.01 0.40 -4.17
CA ARG A 135 12.57 0.21 -2.78
C ARG A 135 11.66 1.38 -2.37
N PRO A 136 10.36 1.18 -2.19
CA PRO A 136 9.46 2.27 -1.82
C PRO A 136 9.69 2.69 -0.36
N LEU A 137 9.29 3.92 -0.02
CA LEU A 137 9.23 4.35 1.38
C LEU A 137 8.12 3.62 2.11
N PHE A 138 6.94 3.59 1.50
CA PHE A 138 5.82 2.75 1.94
C PHE A 138 5.26 1.99 0.73
N PRO A 139 5.26 0.65 0.75
CA PRO A 139 4.73 -0.13 -0.37
C PRO A 139 3.20 -0.05 -0.41
N PHE A 140 2.64 -0.39 -1.58
CA PHE A 140 1.20 -0.62 -1.70
C PHE A 140 0.71 -1.66 -0.69
N GLY A 141 -0.46 -1.42 -0.11
CA GLY A 141 -1.04 -2.25 0.94
C GLY A 141 -0.43 -2.02 2.32
N PHE A 142 0.53 -1.09 2.49
CA PHE A 142 1.13 -0.81 3.79
C PHE A 142 0.16 -0.05 4.68
N GLY A 143 0.17 -0.35 5.96
CA GLY A 143 -0.62 0.31 6.99
C GLY A 143 -0.33 -0.38 8.32
N LEU A 144 -0.50 0.31 9.42
CA LEU A 144 -0.35 -0.26 10.75
C LEU A 144 -1.67 -0.12 11.50
N GLY A 145 -1.87 -1.00 12.47
CA GLY A 145 -2.95 -0.92 13.45
C GLY A 145 -2.38 -0.84 14.86
N TYR A 146 -3.25 -0.75 15.86
CA TYR A 146 -2.83 -0.77 17.27
C TYR A 146 -2.65 -2.18 17.83
N SER A 147 -3.02 -3.21 17.06
CA SER A 147 -2.84 -4.60 17.45
C SER A 147 -1.86 -5.35 16.54
N SER A 148 -1.36 -6.47 17.06
CA SER A 148 -0.51 -7.42 16.34
C SER A 148 -1.32 -8.67 15.97
N PHE A 149 -1.16 -9.16 14.74
CA PHE A 149 -1.86 -10.34 14.26
C PHE A 149 -0.92 -11.48 13.91
N HIS A 150 -1.36 -12.70 14.23
CA HIS A 150 -0.69 -13.95 13.87
C HIS A 150 -1.50 -14.75 12.85
N TYR A 151 -0.83 -15.31 11.85
CA TYR A 151 -1.40 -16.05 10.73
C TYR A 151 -0.98 -17.51 10.78
N SER A 152 -1.94 -18.41 10.58
CA SER A 152 -1.70 -19.86 10.60
C SER A 152 -2.69 -20.60 9.68
N ASP A 153 -2.49 -21.91 9.50
CA ASP A 153 -3.43 -22.79 8.82
C ASP A 153 -3.81 -22.35 7.39
N LEU A 154 -2.83 -21.85 6.63
CA LEU A 154 -3.04 -21.41 5.25
C LEU A 154 -3.39 -22.61 4.33
N SER A 155 -4.58 -22.54 3.76
CA SER A 155 -5.11 -23.45 2.74
C SER A 155 -5.61 -22.69 1.49
N VAL A 156 -5.49 -23.34 0.33
CA VAL A 156 -5.92 -22.80 -0.95
C VAL A 156 -6.72 -23.89 -1.68
N SER A 157 -7.87 -23.54 -2.25
CA SER A 157 -8.76 -24.53 -2.89
C SER A 157 -8.13 -25.25 -4.08
N HIS A 158 -7.12 -24.64 -4.72
CA HIS A 158 -6.36 -25.26 -5.80
C HIS A 158 -4.86 -24.99 -5.62
N THR A 159 -4.04 -25.98 -5.93
CA THR A 159 -2.57 -25.87 -6.00
C THR A 159 -2.05 -25.90 -7.44
N SER A 160 -2.93 -26.17 -8.41
CA SER A 160 -2.66 -26.16 -9.84
C SER A 160 -3.86 -25.60 -10.59
N LEU A 161 -3.62 -24.83 -11.65
CA LEU A 161 -4.59 -24.37 -12.61
C LEU A 161 -4.17 -24.82 -14.02
N PRO A 162 -5.12 -25.06 -14.94
CA PRO A 162 -4.81 -25.38 -16.33
C PRO A 162 -4.12 -24.20 -17.03
N ALA A 163 -3.42 -24.43 -18.13
CA ALA A 163 -2.95 -23.33 -18.98
C ALA A 163 -4.11 -22.58 -19.68
N GLY A 164 -3.86 -21.33 -20.07
CA GLY A 164 -4.75 -20.54 -20.93
C GLY A 164 -6.03 -20.04 -20.25
N ASP A 165 -7.07 -19.81 -21.05
CA ASP A 165 -8.30 -19.13 -20.62
C ASP A 165 -9.11 -19.90 -19.57
N ALA A 166 -9.00 -21.23 -19.55
CA ALA A 166 -9.65 -22.07 -18.54
C ALA A 166 -9.18 -21.73 -17.11
N ALA A 167 -7.89 -21.39 -16.93
CA ALA A 167 -7.40 -20.91 -15.65
C ALA A 167 -8.05 -19.57 -15.27
N LEU A 168 -8.17 -18.65 -16.22
CA LEU A 168 -8.68 -17.30 -15.96
C LEU A 168 -10.15 -17.29 -15.52
N ALA A 169 -10.93 -18.32 -15.88
CA ALA A 169 -12.30 -18.52 -15.42
C ALA A 169 -12.38 -19.02 -13.96
N THR A 170 -11.28 -19.50 -13.39
CA THR A 170 -11.24 -20.08 -12.03
C THR A 170 -11.16 -19.00 -10.95
N ALA A 171 -11.86 -19.22 -9.83
CA ALA A 171 -11.72 -18.42 -8.62
C ALA A 171 -11.17 -19.27 -7.47
N LEU A 172 -9.97 -18.94 -6.99
CA LEU A 172 -9.36 -19.57 -5.84
C LEU A 172 -10.08 -19.11 -4.56
N THR A 173 -10.24 -20.00 -3.61
CA THR A 173 -10.61 -19.66 -2.23
C THR A 173 -9.38 -19.88 -1.36
N VAL A 174 -8.87 -18.81 -0.79
CA VAL A 174 -7.74 -18.82 0.14
C VAL A 174 -8.30 -18.69 1.55
N SER A 175 -7.99 -19.63 2.43
CA SER A 175 -8.40 -19.57 3.84
C SER A 175 -7.17 -19.53 4.73
N VAL A 176 -7.18 -18.64 5.72
CA VAL A 176 -6.11 -18.48 6.69
C VAL A 176 -6.69 -18.16 8.06
N ARG A 177 -6.16 -18.78 9.10
CA ARG A 177 -6.52 -18.45 10.48
C ARG A 177 -5.74 -17.21 10.92
N VAL A 178 -6.46 -16.21 11.41
CA VAL A 178 -5.92 -14.95 11.91
C VAL A 178 -6.23 -14.84 13.39
N THR A 179 -5.22 -14.59 14.20
CA THR A 179 -5.33 -14.45 15.66
C THR A 179 -4.89 -13.06 16.07
N ASN A 180 -5.73 -12.34 16.81
CA ASN A 180 -5.37 -11.06 17.41
C ASN A 180 -4.55 -11.33 18.69
N ARG A 181 -3.28 -10.93 18.68
CA ARG A 181 -2.32 -11.07 19.79
C ARG A 181 -2.01 -9.76 20.50
N GLY A 182 -2.73 -8.66 20.20
CA GLY A 182 -2.50 -7.40 20.88
C GLY A 182 -2.90 -7.49 22.36
N GLU A 183 -1.91 -7.45 23.25
CA GLU A 183 -2.08 -7.62 24.70
C GLU A 183 -2.72 -6.38 25.38
N HIS A 184 -2.78 -5.24 24.69
CA HIS A 184 -3.22 -3.96 25.26
C HIS A 184 -4.48 -3.36 24.64
N SER A 185 -5.12 -4.06 23.70
CA SER A 185 -6.37 -3.55 23.13
C SER A 185 -7.54 -4.02 23.97
N SER A 186 -8.36 -3.11 24.49
CA SER A 186 -9.65 -3.43 25.11
C SER A 186 -10.79 -3.58 24.10
N SER A 187 -10.53 -3.28 22.82
CA SER A 187 -11.52 -3.20 21.75
C SER A 187 -11.17 -4.16 20.61
N PRO A 188 -12.17 -4.65 19.85
CA PRO A 188 -11.90 -5.37 18.62
C PRO A 188 -11.06 -4.54 17.66
N SER A 189 -10.14 -5.21 16.95
CA SER A 189 -9.29 -4.59 15.94
C SER A 189 -9.57 -5.20 14.58
N ASP A 190 -9.58 -4.34 13.56
CA ASP A 190 -9.77 -4.76 12.19
C ASP A 190 -8.44 -5.08 11.52
N GLU A 191 -8.41 -6.19 10.79
CA GLU A 191 -7.26 -6.65 10.03
C GLU A 191 -7.63 -6.84 8.55
N VAL A 192 -6.77 -6.36 7.65
CA VAL A 192 -6.94 -6.53 6.20
C VAL A 192 -5.98 -7.59 5.69
N VAL A 193 -6.52 -8.79 5.49
CA VAL A 193 -5.76 -9.94 4.97
C VAL A 193 -5.69 -9.85 3.45
N MET A 194 -4.49 -9.79 2.90
CA MET A 194 -4.24 -9.68 1.46
C MET A 194 -3.64 -10.97 0.90
N VAL A 195 -3.96 -11.26 -0.37
CA VAL A 195 -3.38 -12.36 -1.15
C VAL A 195 -2.66 -11.77 -2.35
N PHE A 196 -1.33 -11.84 -2.37
CA PHE A 196 -0.51 -11.48 -3.51
C PHE A 196 -0.01 -12.73 -4.22
N ALA A 197 0.08 -12.69 -5.55
CA ALA A 197 0.78 -13.68 -6.36
C ALA A 197 2.07 -13.08 -6.91
N VAL A 198 3.18 -13.79 -6.74
CA VAL A 198 4.52 -13.44 -7.24
C VAL A 198 4.95 -14.51 -8.25
N PRO A 199 5.03 -14.19 -9.56
CA PRO A 199 5.51 -15.14 -10.54
C PRO A 199 6.96 -15.55 -10.26
N SER A 200 7.27 -16.84 -10.43
CA SER A 200 8.62 -17.40 -10.22
C SER A 200 8.93 -18.49 -11.27
N PRO A 201 10.03 -18.36 -12.03
CA PRO A 201 10.94 -17.22 -12.08
C PRO A 201 10.30 -16.01 -12.81
N LEU A 202 10.82 -14.80 -12.55
CA LEU A 202 10.43 -13.57 -13.26
C LEU A 202 11.05 -13.53 -14.66
N VAL A 203 10.67 -14.47 -15.53
CA VAL A 203 11.14 -14.53 -16.92
C VAL A 203 10.06 -13.97 -17.83
N SER A 204 10.43 -12.95 -18.59
CA SER A 204 9.57 -12.34 -19.60
C SER A 204 9.57 -13.19 -20.88
N PRO A 205 8.48 -13.88 -21.23
CA PRO A 205 8.33 -14.38 -22.59
C PRO A 205 8.26 -13.19 -23.57
N HIS A 206 8.55 -13.44 -24.85
CA HIS A 206 8.69 -12.40 -25.86
C HIS A 206 7.42 -11.54 -25.92
N GLY A 207 7.57 -10.22 -25.72
CA GLY A 207 6.48 -9.26 -25.85
C GLY A 207 5.57 -9.05 -24.64
N VAL A 208 5.83 -9.70 -23.49
CA VAL A 208 4.95 -9.60 -22.30
C VAL A 208 5.71 -9.13 -21.07
N SER A 209 5.37 -7.97 -20.54
CA SER A 209 5.92 -7.51 -19.25
C SER A 209 5.36 -8.32 -18.09
N VAL A 210 6.25 -8.93 -17.30
CA VAL A 210 5.86 -9.75 -16.14
C VAL A 210 5.83 -8.89 -14.87
N PRO A 211 4.68 -8.80 -14.17
CA PRO A 211 4.61 -8.10 -12.90
C PRO A 211 5.37 -8.87 -11.81
N ARG A 212 6.06 -8.13 -10.96
CA ARG A 212 6.78 -8.62 -9.77
C ARG A 212 5.84 -9.13 -8.69
N GLN A 213 4.61 -8.59 -8.65
CA GLN A 213 3.56 -9.00 -7.73
C GLN A 213 2.19 -8.58 -8.25
N ILE A 214 1.15 -9.31 -7.85
CA ILE A 214 -0.24 -9.07 -8.26
C ILE A 214 -1.15 -9.28 -7.05
N LEU A 215 -1.92 -8.27 -6.65
CA LEU A 215 -2.97 -8.44 -5.64
C LEU A 215 -4.14 -9.25 -6.22
N LEU A 216 -4.33 -10.48 -5.76
CA LEU A 216 -5.44 -11.34 -6.16
C LEU A 216 -6.74 -11.01 -5.45
N GLY A 217 -6.66 -10.64 -4.17
CA GLY A 217 -7.83 -10.33 -3.36
C GLY A 217 -7.44 -9.93 -1.95
N PHE A 218 -8.40 -9.39 -1.22
CA PHE A 218 -8.26 -9.09 0.20
C PHE A 218 -9.61 -9.21 0.89
N THR A 219 -9.59 -9.32 2.21
CA THR A 219 -10.78 -9.22 3.04
C THR A 219 -10.45 -8.47 4.32
N ARG A 220 -11.44 -7.79 4.90
CA ARG A 220 -11.35 -7.15 6.21
C ARG A 220 -12.08 -8.02 7.22
N VAL A 221 -11.45 -8.29 8.35
CA VAL A 221 -12.03 -9.05 9.46
C VAL A 221 -11.86 -8.28 10.76
N THR A 222 -12.87 -8.34 11.61
CA THR A 222 -12.84 -7.76 12.96
C THR A 222 -12.56 -8.88 13.96
N ILE A 223 -11.55 -8.71 14.80
CA ILE A 223 -11.13 -9.75 15.73
C ILE A 223 -10.98 -9.14 17.13
N PRO A 224 -11.71 -9.65 18.14
CA PRO A 224 -11.50 -9.22 19.51
C PRO A 224 -10.09 -9.59 19.99
N PRO A 225 -9.53 -8.90 21.00
CA PRO A 225 -8.26 -9.25 21.62
C PRO A 225 -8.24 -10.73 22.05
N GLY A 226 -7.16 -11.45 21.74
CA GLY A 226 -7.03 -12.90 21.97
C GLY A 226 -7.90 -13.78 21.06
N GLY A 227 -8.80 -13.20 20.28
CA GLY A 227 -9.70 -13.90 19.37
C GLY A 227 -9.00 -14.48 18.15
N SER A 228 -9.63 -15.49 17.55
CA SER A 228 -9.22 -16.10 16.28
C SER A 228 -10.39 -16.17 15.30
N ILE A 229 -10.13 -15.93 14.02
CA ILE A 229 -11.10 -16.16 12.94
C ILE A 229 -10.41 -16.80 11.72
N THR A 230 -11.15 -17.58 10.94
CA THR A 230 -10.69 -18.02 9.61
C THR A 230 -11.15 -17.02 8.56
N ALA A 231 -10.21 -16.21 8.06
CA ALA A 231 -10.45 -15.31 6.94
C ALA A 231 -10.53 -16.13 5.65
N ARG A 232 -11.60 -15.94 4.87
CA ARG A 232 -11.76 -16.53 3.53
C ARG A 232 -11.70 -15.44 2.48
N ILE A 233 -10.78 -15.56 1.53
CA ILE A 233 -10.49 -14.58 0.49
C ILE A 233 -10.77 -15.20 -0.87
N ARG A 234 -11.61 -14.53 -1.67
CA ARG A 234 -11.81 -14.86 -3.07
C ARG A 234 -10.66 -14.27 -3.90
N ALA A 235 -9.89 -15.13 -4.54
CA ALA A 235 -8.73 -14.78 -5.36
C ALA A 235 -8.97 -15.22 -6.83
N PRO A 236 -9.64 -14.40 -7.66
CA PRO A 236 -9.91 -14.73 -9.05
C PRO A 236 -8.62 -14.80 -9.89
N ALA A 237 -8.39 -15.93 -10.56
CA ALA A 237 -7.22 -16.16 -11.40
C ALA A 237 -7.18 -15.23 -12.62
N LYS A 238 -8.32 -14.67 -13.06
CA LYS A 238 -8.40 -13.55 -14.03
C LYS A 238 -7.41 -12.41 -13.75
N ARG A 239 -7.06 -12.15 -12.48
CA ARG A 239 -6.10 -11.09 -12.12
C ARG A 239 -4.65 -11.41 -12.52
N LEU A 240 -4.32 -12.68 -12.76
CA LEU A 240 -3.01 -13.12 -13.27
C LEU A 240 -2.82 -12.78 -14.76
N ARG A 241 -3.88 -12.35 -15.44
CA ARG A 241 -3.87 -12.02 -16.86
C ARG A 241 -2.89 -10.89 -17.18
N LEU A 242 -2.11 -11.12 -18.21
CA LEU A 242 -1.17 -10.19 -18.81
C LEU A 242 -1.69 -9.77 -20.19
N LEU A 243 -1.11 -8.68 -20.72
CA LEU A 243 -1.36 -8.18 -22.06
C LEU A 243 -0.03 -8.13 -22.79
N ASP A 244 0.01 -8.64 -24.02
CA ASP A 244 1.12 -8.40 -24.94
C ASP A 244 0.96 -7.05 -25.67
N PHE A 245 1.97 -6.68 -26.46
CA PHE A 245 1.95 -5.43 -27.24
C PHE A 245 0.84 -5.36 -28.30
N ALA A 246 0.24 -6.50 -28.69
CA ALA A 246 -0.91 -6.54 -29.59
C ALA A 246 -2.25 -6.41 -28.83
N GLY A 247 -2.22 -6.26 -27.50
CA GLY A 247 -3.41 -6.18 -26.66
C GLY A 247 -4.10 -7.54 -26.44
N LYS A 248 -3.43 -8.65 -26.79
CA LYS A 248 -3.99 -9.99 -26.57
C LYS A 248 -3.75 -10.44 -25.14
N HIS A 249 -4.75 -11.10 -24.56
CA HIS A 249 -4.64 -11.68 -23.23
C HIS A 249 -3.67 -12.85 -23.22
N GLN A 250 -2.81 -12.87 -22.22
CA GLN A 250 -1.86 -13.94 -21.96
C GLN A 250 -1.95 -14.36 -20.50
N LEU A 251 -1.68 -15.63 -20.23
CA LEU A 251 -1.43 -16.15 -18.89
C LEU A 251 -0.05 -16.79 -18.90
N LEU A 252 0.83 -16.30 -18.03
CA LEU A 252 2.16 -16.88 -17.89
C LEU A 252 2.03 -18.27 -17.25
N GLN A 253 2.58 -19.28 -17.93
CA GLN A 253 2.71 -20.61 -17.35
C GLN A 253 3.89 -20.65 -16.38
N GLY A 254 3.81 -21.51 -15.38
CA GLY A 254 4.84 -21.66 -14.35
C GLY A 254 4.30 -21.52 -12.93
N ASP A 255 5.22 -21.29 -12.01
CA ASP A 255 4.91 -21.23 -10.57
C ASP A 255 4.61 -19.79 -10.14
N TYR A 256 3.60 -19.65 -9.28
CA TYR A 256 3.24 -18.42 -8.61
C TYR A 256 3.34 -18.64 -7.10
N GLU A 257 4.21 -17.88 -6.43
CA GLU A 257 4.25 -17.84 -4.97
C GLU A 257 3.10 -16.95 -4.46
N LEU A 258 2.11 -17.57 -3.85
CA LEU A 258 1.05 -16.89 -3.12
C LEU A 258 1.60 -16.44 -1.76
N ARG A 259 1.53 -15.14 -1.49
CA ARG A 259 1.87 -14.52 -0.21
C ARG A 259 0.60 -14.04 0.47
N VAL A 260 0.34 -14.51 1.69
CA VAL A 260 -0.92 -14.26 2.41
C VAL A 260 -0.64 -13.70 3.80
N GLY A 261 -1.22 -12.55 4.11
CA GLY A 261 -1.06 -11.88 5.41
C GLY A 261 -1.43 -10.40 5.35
N GLY A 262 -1.21 -9.69 6.46
CA GLY A 262 -1.45 -8.24 6.59
C GLY A 262 -0.26 -7.38 6.16
N ARG A 263 0.96 -7.93 6.18
CA ARG A 263 2.16 -7.26 5.67
C ARG A 263 2.23 -7.42 4.14
N PRO A 264 2.22 -6.32 3.36
CA PRO A 264 2.36 -6.42 1.92
C PRO A 264 3.80 -6.79 1.52
N PRO A 265 4.00 -7.39 0.33
CA PRO A 265 5.34 -7.61 -0.19
C PRO A 265 6.10 -6.29 -0.35
N GLY A 266 7.39 -6.29 0.02
CA GLY A 266 8.26 -5.11 -0.07
C GLY A 266 8.23 -4.19 1.17
N ALA A 267 7.35 -4.44 2.15
CA ALA A 267 7.45 -3.76 3.45
C ALA A 267 8.65 -4.33 4.21
N SER A 268 9.52 -3.50 4.78
CA SER A 268 10.59 -3.97 5.66
C SER A 268 10.03 -4.32 7.04
N ARG A 269 10.71 -5.22 7.78
CA ARG A 269 10.35 -5.54 9.16
C ARG A 269 10.51 -4.34 10.11
N GLU A 270 11.45 -3.46 9.81
CA GLU A 270 11.67 -2.21 10.54
C GLU A 270 10.46 -1.28 10.46
N LEU A 271 9.82 -1.16 9.29
CA LEU A 271 8.61 -0.36 9.10
C LEU A 271 7.33 -1.09 9.49
N TYR A 272 7.39 -2.42 9.65
CA TYR A 272 6.25 -3.25 10.04
C TYR A 272 6.60 -4.10 11.27
N PRO A 273 6.78 -3.46 12.45
CA PRO A 273 7.28 -4.14 13.63
C PRO A 273 6.22 -4.98 14.35
N LEU A 274 4.93 -4.76 14.07
CA LEU A 274 3.81 -5.41 14.75
C LEU A 274 3.38 -6.69 14.03
N GLY A 275 3.08 -7.74 14.81
CA GLY A 275 2.55 -9.02 14.31
C GLY A 275 3.61 -9.94 13.72
N ASP A 276 3.14 -10.90 12.93
CA ASP A 276 4.04 -11.86 12.28
C ASP A 276 4.95 -11.17 11.27
N GLY A 277 6.21 -11.58 11.28
CA GLY A 277 7.24 -11.03 10.41
C GLY A 277 6.91 -11.20 8.93
N GLU A 278 6.91 -12.42 8.40
CA GLU A 278 6.76 -12.67 6.96
C GLU A 278 5.39 -13.26 6.61
N PRO A 279 4.79 -12.89 5.47
CA PRO A 279 3.55 -13.50 5.00
C PRO A 279 3.69 -15.02 4.81
N LEU A 280 2.60 -15.75 5.06
CA LEU A 280 2.52 -17.19 4.77
C LEU A 280 2.61 -17.43 3.25
N ARG A 281 3.25 -18.53 2.86
CA ARG A 281 3.55 -18.84 1.46
C ARG A 281 2.95 -20.15 0.99
N ARG A 282 2.40 -20.16 -0.22
CA ARG A 282 1.98 -21.38 -0.95
C ARG A 282 2.31 -21.25 -2.43
N VAL A 283 2.60 -22.36 -3.09
CA VAL A 283 2.85 -22.37 -4.53
C VAL A 283 1.57 -22.74 -5.27
N LEU A 284 1.23 -21.94 -6.27
CA LEU A 284 0.19 -22.20 -7.26
C LEU A 284 0.85 -22.44 -8.61
N ARG A 285 0.58 -23.58 -9.25
CA ARG A 285 1.16 -23.93 -10.56
C ARG A 285 0.18 -23.66 -11.68
N VAL A 286 0.62 -23.05 -12.77
CA VAL A 286 -0.18 -22.86 -13.98
C VAL A 286 0.45 -23.65 -15.12
N ARG A 287 -0.21 -24.72 -15.56
CA ARG A 287 0.30 -25.66 -16.56
C ARG A 287 -0.83 -26.37 -17.30
#